data_AF-A0A1T4NT83-F1
#
_entry.id   AF-A0A1T4NT83-F1
#
_cell.length_a   1.000
_cell.length_b   1.000
_cell.length_c   1.000
_cell.angle_alpha   90.00
_cell.angle_beta   90.00
_cell.angle_gamma   90.00
#
_symmetry.space_group_name_H-M   'P 1'
#
loop_
_entity.id
_entity.type
_entity.pdbx_description
1 polymer ?
#
loop_
_entity_poly.entity_id
_entity_poly.type
_entity_poly.pdbx_seq_one_letter_code
_entity_poly.pdbx_strand_id
1 'polypeptide(L)'
;MPKDNKKNRPYTKEFKESVLKRLEPPTNDTITSLSKELRVPRTTIYQWTKKNNKDSMNHKPTSKWTSEDKFQVVLESTTLSEEELAEYCRRKGIYVADIKTWKEQCLKANQNALEDPQSLKISLKEEKTEIKS
;
A
#
# COMPACT_ATOMS: atom_id res chain seq x y z
N MET A 1 -0.26 -16.72 46.43
CA MET A 1 0.44 -15.62 45.72
C MET A 1 -0.04 -15.57 44.28
N PRO A 2 -0.64 -14.46 43.81
CA PRO A 2 -1.10 -14.34 42.44
C PRO A 2 0.10 -14.21 41.50
N LYS A 3 0.19 -15.09 40.50
CA LYS A 3 1.22 -15.06 39.47
C LYS A 3 0.86 -13.94 38.48
N ASP A 4 1.59 -12.84 38.52
CA ASP A 4 1.48 -11.75 37.54
C ASP A 4 1.75 -12.29 36.13
N ASN A 5 0.68 -12.55 35.38
CA ASN A 5 0.75 -12.99 33.99
C ASN A 5 1.03 -11.80 33.07
N LYS A 6 2.22 -11.19 33.21
CA LYS A 6 2.69 -10.02 32.46
C LYS A 6 3.05 -10.35 30.99
N LYS A 7 2.81 -11.59 30.54
CA LYS A 7 3.27 -12.13 29.25
C LYS A 7 2.35 -11.85 28.06
N ASN A 8 1.21 -11.20 28.25
CA ASN A 8 0.24 -11.00 27.17
C ASN A 8 -0.35 -9.58 27.10
N ARG A 9 0.42 -8.56 27.51
CA ARG A 9 0.04 -7.18 27.22
C ARG A 9 0.40 -6.85 25.78
N PRO A 10 -0.56 -6.48 24.92
CA PRO A 10 -0.26 -6.07 23.57
C PRO A 10 0.59 -4.79 23.62
N TYR A 11 1.70 -4.78 22.88
CA TYR A 11 2.51 -3.58 22.72
C TYR A 11 1.68 -2.47 22.07
N THR A 12 1.76 -1.26 22.61
CA THR A 12 1.05 -0.08 22.10
C THR A 12 1.52 0.25 20.68
N LYS A 13 0.67 0.92 19.89
CA LYS A 13 0.97 1.30 18.51
C LYS A 13 2.19 2.22 18.45
N GLU A 14 2.20 3.25 19.30
CA GLU A 14 3.29 4.23 19.43
C GLU A 14 4.64 3.58 19.74
N PHE A 15 4.65 2.57 20.62
CA PHE A 15 5.88 1.85 20.95
C PHE A 15 6.40 1.01 19.78
N LYS A 16 5.51 0.39 18.99
CA LYS A 16 5.94 -0.34 17.79
C LYS A 16 6.53 0.60 16.75
N GLU A 17 5.90 1.76 16.55
CA GLU A 17 6.36 2.78 15.60
C GLU A 17 7.72 3.35 15.99
N SER A 18 7.96 3.63 17.27
CA SER A 18 9.27 4.12 17.73
C SER A 18 10.39 3.10 17.52
N VAL A 19 10.11 1.80 17.71
CA VAL A 19 11.06 0.71 17.43
C VAL A 19 11.33 0.58 15.94
N LEU A 20 10.30 0.67 15.10
CA LEU A 20 10.45 0.60 13.64
C LEU A 20 11.25 1.78 13.10
N LYS A 21 11.00 3.00 13.59
CA LYS A 21 11.75 4.21 13.20
C LYS A 21 13.24 4.10 13.50
N ARG A 22 13.63 3.43 14.60
CA ARG A 22 15.04 3.18 14.92
C ARG A 22 15.68 2.13 14.02
N LEU A 23 14.90 1.28 13.35
CA LEU A 23 15.41 0.32 12.37
C LEU A 23 15.54 0.91 10.95
N GLU A 24 15.04 2.12 10.72
CA GLU A 24 15.14 2.81 9.44
C GLU A 24 16.46 3.61 9.36
N PRO A 25 17.03 3.83 8.17
CA PRO A 25 18.17 4.75 8.02
C PRO A 25 17.80 6.16 8.50
N PRO A 26 18.71 6.92 9.13
CA PRO A 26 20.16 6.74 9.25
C PRO A 26 20.62 5.96 10.49
N THR A 27 19.70 5.43 11.30
CA THR A 27 20.06 4.68 12.51
C THR A 27 20.65 3.31 12.15
N ASN A 28 21.82 2.99 12.70
CA ASN A 28 22.50 1.69 12.54
C ASN A 28 22.02 0.64 13.56
N ASP A 29 20.84 0.84 14.16
CA ASP A 29 20.30 -0.10 15.15
C ASP A 29 19.90 -1.40 14.47
N THR A 30 20.28 -2.53 15.08
CA THR A 30 19.89 -3.86 14.60
C THR A 30 18.76 -4.42 15.45
N ILE A 31 17.97 -5.33 14.86
CA ILE A 31 16.95 -6.11 15.60
C ILE A 31 17.55 -6.77 16.85
N THR A 32 18.82 -7.20 16.78
CA THR A 32 19.54 -7.78 17.92
C THR A 32 19.76 -6.77 19.04
N SER A 33 20.18 -5.56 18.69
CA SER A 33 20.43 -4.48 19.64
C SER A 33 19.14 -4.08 20.36
N LEU A 34 18.10 -3.77 19.59
CA LEU A 34 16.80 -3.33 20.13
C LEU A 34 16.12 -4.43 20.94
N SER A 35 16.29 -5.70 20.58
CA SER A 35 15.76 -6.82 21.36
C SER A 35 16.37 -6.89 22.76
N LYS A 36 17.69 -6.66 22.87
CA LYS A 36 18.39 -6.63 24.17
C LYS A 36 18.03 -5.40 24.98
N GLU A 37 18.01 -4.23 24.34
CA GLU A 37 17.70 -2.94 24.96
C GLU A 37 16.27 -2.91 25.52
N LEU A 38 15.28 -3.25 24.68
CA LEU A 38 13.87 -3.10 24.99
C LEU A 38 13.25 -4.35 25.62
N ARG A 39 14.03 -5.42 25.78
CA ARG A 39 13.58 -6.74 26.27
C ARG A 39 12.38 -7.29 25.47
N VAL A 40 12.33 -6.95 24.18
CA VAL A 40 11.33 -7.47 23.24
C VAL A 40 11.95 -8.65 22.49
N PRO A 41 11.25 -9.79 22.34
CA PRO A 41 11.78 -10.92 21.57
C PRO A 41 12.11 -10.50 20.13
N ARG A 42 13.25 -10.97 19.61
CA ARG A 42 13.69 -10.71 18.22
C ARG A 42 12.61 -11.08 17.20
N THR A 43 11.90 -12.18 17.45
CA THR A 43 10.80 -12.67 16.61
C THR A 43 9.65 -11.67 16.53
N THR A 44 9.34 -10.99 17.63
CA THR A 44 8.29 -9.97 17.70
C THR A 44 8.68 -8.73 16.91
N ILE A 45 9.90 -8.23 17.09
CA ILE A 45 10.42 -7.08 16.31
C ILE A 45 10.43 -7.43 14.82
N TYR A 46 10.90 -8.64 14.46
CA TYR A 46 10.89 -9.12 13.09
C TYR A 46 9.48 -9.16 12.47
N GLN A 47 8.46 -9.57 13.24
CA GLN A 47 7.08 -9.54 12.78
C GLN A 47 6.57 -8.12 12.54
N TRP A 48 6.94 -7.15 13.38
CA TRP A 48 6.59 -5.74 13.16
C TRP A 48 7.27 -5.20 11.90
N THR A 49 8.58 -5.45 11.73
CA THR A 49 9.32 -5.03 10.53
C THR A 49 8.73 -5.66 9.27
N LYS A 50 8.40 -6.96 9.31
CA LYS A 50 7.75 -7.65 8.19
C LYS A 50 6.36 -7.11 7.89
N LYS A 51 5.59 -6.71 8.91
CA LYS A 51 4.26 -6.11 8.72
C LYS A 51 4.39 -4.71 8.12
N ASN A 52 5.33 -3.90 8.62
CA ASN A 52 5.64 -2.57 8.09
C ASN A 52 6.13 -2.65 6.63
N ASN A 53 7.00 -3.61 6.31
CA ASN A 53 7.49 -3.84 4.95
C ASN A 53 6.47 -4.50 4.01
N LYS A 54 5.37 -5.06 4.52
CA LYS A 54 4.26 -5.44 3.64
C LYS A 54 3.48 -4.22 3.17
N ASP A 55 3.52 -3.13 3.94
CA ASP A 55 2.94 -1.86 3.53
C ASP A 55 3.92 -1.07 2.65
N SER A 56 5.22 -1.39 2.67
CA SER A 56 6.14 -0.94 1.63
C SER A 56 5.85 -1.68 0.32
N MET A 57 5.23 -0.95 -0.60
CA MET A 57 4.81 -1.33 -1.96
C MET A 57 5.77 -2.23 -2.77
N ASN A 58 7.06 -2.26 -2.43
CA ASN A 58 8.13 -2.89 -3.20
C ASN A 58 8.06 -4.43 -3.27
N HIS A 59 7.13 -5.11 -2.58
CA HIS A 59 7.04 -6.58 -2.58
C HIS A 59 5.66 -7.17 -2.86
N LYS A 60 4.64 -6.34 -3.14
CA LYS A 60 3.32 -6.84 -3.56
C LYS A 60 3.34 -7.01 -5.08
N PRO A 61 2.91 -8.15 -5.64
CA PRO A 61 2.69 -8.24 -7.09
C PRO A 61 1.67 -7.18 -7.51
N THR A 62 1.83 -6.59 -8.69
CA THR A 62 0.97 -5.51 -9.23
C THR A 62 -0.52 -5.86 -9.21
N SER A 63 -0.87 -7.16 -9.29
CA SER A 63 -2.25 -7.65 -9.18
C SER A 63 -2.91 -7.39 -7.82
N LYS A 64 -2.13 -7.20 -6.76
CA LYS A 64 -2.61 -6.93 -5.39
C LYS A 64 -2.60 -5.45 -5.03
N TRP A 65 -2.27 -4.57 -5.97
CA TRP A 65 -2.20 -3.13 -5.74
C TRP A 65 -3.60 -2.52 -5.79
N THR A 66 -3.91 -1.69 -4.81
CA THR A 66 -5.14 -0.91 -4.75
C THR A 66 -5.11 0.23 -5.77
N SER A 67 -6.25 0.90 -5.99
CA SER A 67 -6.29 2.10 -6.83
C SER A 67 -5.44 3.24 -6.27
N GLU A 68 -5.37 3.37 -4.94
CA GLU A 68 -4.52 4.33 -4.23
C GLU A 68 -3.03 4.04 -4.47
N ASP A 69 -2.63 2.77 -4.35
CA ASP A 69 -1.27 2.30 -4.63
C ASP A 69 -0.83 2.68 -6.06
N LYS A 70 -1.68 2.45 -7.05
CA LYS A 70 -1.42 2.79 -8.45
C LYS A 70 -1.33 4.30 -8.66
N PHE A 71 -2.24 5.06 -8.05
CA PHE A 71 -2.23 6.52 -8.12
C PHE A 71 -0.96 7.12 -7.52
N GLN A 72 -0.53 6.62 -6.36
CA GLN A 72 0.70 7.06 -5.70
C GLN A 72 1.92 6.85 -6.59
N VAL A 73 2.01 5.71 -7.28
CA VAL A 73 3.07 5.46 -8.26
C VAL A 73 3.01 6.41 -9.45
N VAL A 74 1.82 6.65 -10.00
CA VAL A 74 1.65 7.63 -11.09
C VAL A 74 2.14 9.01 -10.63
N LEU A 75 1.77 9.44 -9.42
CA LEU A 75 2.18 10.72 -8.85
C LEU A 75 3.71 10.80 -8.68
N GLU A 76 4.32 9.81 -8.03
CA GLU A 76 5.78 9.72 -7.83
C GLU A 76 6.54 9.72 -9.16
N SER A 77 5.99 9.12 -10.21
CA SER A 77 6.62 9.02 -11.53
C SER A 77 6.58 10.31 -12.36
N THR A 78 5.73 11.28 -12.00
CA THR A 78 5.52 12.48 -12.84
C THR A 78 6.74 13.40 -12.95
N THR A 79 7.61 13.40 -11.93
CA THR A 79 8.81 14.27 -11.89
C THR A 79 10.07 13.55 -12.33
N LEU A 80 10.01 12.24 -12.62
CA LEU A 80 11.16 11.43 -12.97
C LEU A 80 11.48 11.55 -14.46
N SER A 81 12.77 11.62 -14.78
CA SER A 81 13.30 11.39 -16.13
C SER A 81 13.14 9.92 -16.57
N GLU A 82 13.36 9.62 -17.85
CA GLU A 82 13.24 8.24 -18.36
C GLU A 82 14.20 7.26 -17.68
N GLU A 83 15.43 7.70 -17.35
CA GLU A 83 16.43 6.89 -16.66
C GLU A 83 16.00 6.60 -15.21
N GLU A 84 15.56 7.63 -14.49
CA GLU A 84 15.06 7.51 -13.12
C GLU A 84 13.79 6.67 -13.06
N LEU A 85 12.92 6.78 -14.07
CA LEU A 85 11.71 5.98 -14.18
C LEU A 85 12.04 4.49 -14.37
N ALA A 86 13.05 4.18 -15.19
CA ALA A 86 13.51 2.80 -15.37
C ALA A 86 14.09 2.22 -14.07
N GLU A 87 14.87 3.01 -13.31
CA GLU A 87 15.38 2.60 -12.01
C GLU A 87 14.25 2.41 -10.98
N TYR A 88 13.32 3.36 -10.93
CA TYR A 88 12.14 3.30 -10.08
C TYR A 88 11.31 2.04 -10.34
N CYS A 89 11.07 1.72 -11.62
CA CYS A 89 10.38 0.50 -12.06
C CYS A 89 11.05 -0.77 -11.52
N ARG A 90 12.38 -0.86 -11.64
CA ARG A 90 13.16 -2.02 -11.14
C ARG A 90 13.07 -2.16 -9.62
N ARG A 91 13.13 -1.04 -8.89
CA ARG A 91 13.04 -1.03 -7.41
C ARG A 91 11.66 -1.46 -6.92
N LYS A 92 10.58 -1.04 -7.60
CA LYS A 92 9.19 -1.30 -7.23
C LYS A 92 8.62 -2.58 -7.84
N GLY A 93 9.33 -3.20 -8.79
CA GLY A 93 8.89 -4.43 -9.46
C GLY A 93 7.73 -4.21 -10.43
N ILE A 94 7.73 -3.08 -11.15
CA ILE A 94 6.67 -2.68 -12.08
C ILE A 94 7.24 -2.33 -13.45
N TYR A 95 6.41 -2.35 -14.49
CA TYR A 95 6.84 -1.95 -15.83
C TYR A 95 6.45 -0.49 -16.12
N VAL A 96 7.27 0.18 -16.94
CA VAL A 96 6.97 1.54 -17.43
C VAL A 96 5.62 1.59 -18.15
N ALA A 97 5.26 0.51 -18.86
CA ALA A 97 3.97 0.37 -19.52
C ALA A 97 2.80 0.45 -18.53
N ASP A 98 2.93 -0.19 -17.36
CA ASP A 98 1.88 -0.18 -16.32
C ASP A 98 1.63 1.24 -15.80
N ILE A 99 2.72 1.99 -15.54
CA ILE A 99 2.64 3.39 -15.09
C ILE A 99 1.91 4.25 -16.13
N LYS A 100 2.24 4.09 -17.42
CA LYS A 100 1.57 4.80 -18.52
C LYS A 100 0.08 4.47 -18.57
N THR A 101 -0.27 3.19 -18.49
CA THR A 101 -1.68 2.74 -18.44
C THR A 101 -2.43 3.34 -17.25
N TRP A 102 -1.84 3.33 -16.05
CA TRP A 102 -2.48 3.90 -14.87
C TRP A 102 -2.62 5.41 -14.96
N LYS A 103 -1.63 6.11 -15.54
CA LYS A 103 -1.72 7.55 -15.80
C LYS A 103 -2.91 7.87 -16.70
N GLU A 104 -3.09 7.12 -17.79
CA GLU A 104 -4.26 7.29 -18.66
C GLU A 104 -5.58 6.98 -17.96
N GLN A 105 -5.62 5.93 -17.14
CA GLN A 105 -6.80 5.59 -16.34
C GLN A 105 -7.15 6.72 -15.36
N CYS A 106 -6.16 7.31 -14.69
CA CYS A 106 -6.35 8.47 -13.81
C CYS A 106 -6.91 9.69 -14.56
N LEU A 107 -6.43 9.96 -15.78
CA LEU A 107 -6.93 11.06 -16.60
C LEU A 107 -8.37 10.83 -17.09
N LYS A 108 -8.72 9.57 -17.39
CA LYS A 108 -10.05 9.18 -17.90
C LYS A 108 -11.09 8.97 -16.79
N ALA A 109 -10.66 8.78 -15.53
CA ALA A 109 -11.54 8.39 -14.42
C ALA A 109 -12.75 9.33 -14.23
N ASN A 110 -12.56 10.63 -14.47
CA ASN A 110 -13.62 11.64 -14.31
C ASN A 110 -14.30 12.03 -15.64
N GLN A 111 -13.83 11.52 -16.79
CA GLN A 111 -14.41 11.86 -18.09
C GLN A 111 -15.79 11.19 -18.30
N ASN A 112 -15.99 9.99 -17.74
CA ASN A 112 -17.27 9.27 -17.83
C ASN A 112 -18.30 9.67 -16.76
N ALA A 113 -17.97 10.60 -15.84
CA ALA A 113 -18.93 11.14 -14.88
C ALA A 113 -19.98 12.06 -15.51
N LEU A 114 -19.89 12.29 -16.84
CA LEU A 114 -20.86 13.04 -17.62
C LEU A 114 -22.04 12.19 -18.11
N GLU A 115 -21.98 10.86 -17.99
CA GLU A 115 -23.20 10.05 -18.17
C GLU A 115 -23.99 10.08 -16.86
N ASP A 116 -25.01 10.93 -16.85
CA ASP A 116 -25.96 11.08 -15.76
C ASP A 116 -26.43 9.70 -15.27
N PRO A 117 -26.18 9.31 -14.00
CA PRO A 117 -26.68 8.04 -13.46
C PRO A 117 -28.20 7.87 -13.59
N GLN A 118 -28.96 8.93 -13.89
CA GLN A 118 -30.37 8.84 -14.29
C GLN A 118 -30.57 8.33 -15.72
N SER A 119 -29.73 8.68 -16.70
CA SER A 119 -29.86 8.15 -18.08
C SER A 119 -29.61 6.64 -18.13
N LEU A 120 -28.59 6.16 -17.41
CA LEU A 120 -28.31 4.73 -17.27
C LEU A 120 -29.47 3.96 -16.60
N LYS A 121 -30.15 4.57 -15.61
CA LYS A 121 -31.33 3.96 -14.97
C LYS A 121 -32.56 3.94 -15.87
N ILE A 122 -32.70 4.91 -16.80
CA ILE A 122 -33.79 4.97 -17.76
C ILE A 122 -33.61 3.86 -18.81
N SER A 123 -32.43 3.74 -19.41
CA SER A 123 -32.15 2.67 -20.39
C SER A 123 -32.29 1.27 -19.80
N LEU A 124 -31.85 1.06 -18.56
CA LEU A 124 -32.04 -0.24 -17.86
C LEU A 124 -33.50 -0.57 -17.53
N LYS A 125 -34.39 0.42 -17.47
CA LYS A 125 -35.84 0.21 -17.31
C LYS A 125 -36.51 -0.10 -18.65
N GLU A 126 -36.12 0.60 -19.70
CA GLU A 126 -36.64 0.42 -21.07
C GLU A 126 -36.31 -0.98 -21.62
N GLU A 127 -35.07 -1.44 -21.45
CA GLU A 127 -34.65 -2.79 -21.87
C GLU A 127 -35.41 -3.90 -21.14
N LYS A 128 -35.76 -3.68 -19.86
CA LYS A 128 -36.56 -4.63 -19.06
C LYS A 128 -38.03 -4.68 -19.46
N THR A 129 -38.56 -3.61 -20.05
CA THR A 129 -39.94 -3.56 -20.55
C THR A 129 -40.06 -4.22 -21.91
N GLU A 130 -39.04 -4.14 -22.77
CA GLU A 130 -39.05 -4.81 -24.08
C GLU A 130 -38.91 -6.33 -23.98
N ILE A 131 -38.12 -6.84 -23.04
CA ILE A 131 -37.94 -8.30 -22.85
C ILE A 131 -39.20 -8.97 -22.24
N LYS A 132 -40.17 -8.20 -21.75
CA LYS A 132 -41.41 -8.69 -21.13
C LYS A 132 -42.66 -8.57 -22.02
N SER A 133 -42.52 -8.05 -23.24
CA SER A 133 -43.56 -8.02 -24.28
C SER A 133 -43.36 -9.15 -25.28
#